data_AF-A0A6A6N8R1-F1
#
_entry.id   AF-A0A6A6N8R1-F1
#
_cell.length_a   1.000
_cell.length_b   1.000
_cell.length_c   1.000
_cell.angle_alpha   90.00
_cell.angle_beta   90.00
_cell.angle_gamma   90.00
#
_symmetry.space_group_name_H-M   'P 1'
#
loop_
_entity.id
_entity.type
_entity.pdbx_description
1 polymer ?
#
loop_
_entity_poly.entity_id
_entity_poly.type
_entity_poly.pdbx_seq_one_letter_code
_entity_poly.pdbx_strand_id
1 'polypeptide(L)'
;MTANIIIVSVDYRKAPEHHLPVAYDDSWTVLKWVASQVDGDGSEEWLNCYADLKSVFLAGDSAGGNIAHRMAMKYEEEKLSGINLAGIVLIHPYFWGKEPIGNEVRESKVRSMIDGFWHSAYPATSGCDDPLLNPATDPKFGSLGCSRVLIFLLRRTF
;
A
#
# COMPACT_ATOMS: atom_id res chain seq x y z
N MET A 1 20.97 -10.04 13.09
CA MET A 1 19.60 -10.30 13.59
C MET A 1 18.76 -10.74 12.40
N THR A 2 18.09 -11.88 12.52
CA THR A 2 17.07 -12.33 11.55
C THR A 2 15.70 -11.87 12.07
N ALA A 3 14.82 -11.42 11.18
CA ALA A 3 13.51 -10.90 11.58
C ALA A 3 12.52 -12.02 11.97
N ASN A 4 12.81 -13.29 11.65
CA ASN A 4 11.94 -14.46 11.86
C ASN A 4 10.47 -14.20 11.47
N ILE A 5 10.31 -13.72 10.23
CA ILE A 5 9.01 -13.42 9.63
C ILE A 5 8.84 -14.20 8.33
N ILE A 6 7.59 -14.47 8.01
CA ILE A 6 7.15 -14.86 6.68
C ILE A 6 6.94 -13.60 5.84
N ILE A 7 7.38 -13.64 4.57
CA ILE A 7 7.14 -12.59 3.60
C ILE A 7 6.36 -13.17 2.43
N VAL A 8 5.18 -12.63 2.17
CA VAL A 8 4.42 -12.83 0.93
C VAL A 8 4.67 -11.61 0.05
N SER A 9 5.51 -11.75 -0.97
CA SER A 9 5.76 -10.68 -1.93
C SER A 9 4.74 -10.75 -3.08
N VAL A 10 3.93 -9.70 -3.23
CA VAL A 10 2.87 -9.65 -4.24
C VAL A 10 3.45 -9.23 -5.60
N ASP A 11 3.39 -10.12 -6.59
CA ASP A 11 3.68 -9.78 -7.98
C ASP A 11 2.42 -9.25 -8.68
N TYR A 12 2.01 -8.04 -8.31
CA TYR A 12 0.83 -7.39 -8.88
C TYR A 12 1.10 -6.91 -10.31
N ARG A 13 0.04 -6.86 -11.11
CA ARG A 13 0.12 -6.33 -12.48
C ARG A 13 0.40 -4.83 -12.48
N LYS A 14 1.23 -4.39 -13.42
CA LYS A 14 1.79 -3.03 -13.46
C LYS A 14 1.24 -2.24 -14.64
N ALA A 15 1.17 -0.92 -14.45
CA ALA A 15 0.94 0.01 -15.52
C ALA A 15 2.22 0.16 -16.39
N PRO A 16 2.09 0.53 -17.67
CA PRO A 16 0.86 0.93 -18.38
C PRO A 16 0.01 -0.23 -18.92
N GLU A 17 0.48 -1.48 -18.90
CA GLU A 17 -0.27 -2.62 -19.43
C GLU A 17 -1.55 -2.87 -18.64
N HIS A 18 -1.49 -2.64 -17.32
CA HIS A 18 -2.60 -2.79 -16.39
C HIS A 18 -2.68 -1.59 -15.45
N HIS A 19 -3.45 -0.58 -15.86
CA HIS A 19 -3.68 0.64 -15.07
C HIS A 19 -4.39 0.36 -13.73
N LEU A 20 -4.26 1.28 -12.78
CA LEU A 20 -5.05 1.26 -11.54
C LEU A 20 -6.56 1.25 -11.84
N PRO A 21 -7.38 0.53 -11.04
CA PRO A 21 -7.05 -0.04 -9.72
C PRO A 21 -6.45 -1.46 -9.73
N VAL A 22 -6.03 -2.02 -10.88
CA VAL A 22 -5.65 -3.45 -10.97
C VAL A 22 -4.59 -3.87 -9.95
N ALA A 23 -3.55 -3.07 -9.71
CA ALA A 23 -2.54 -3.39 -8.71
C ALA A 23 -3.10 -3.45 -7.27
N TYR A 24 -4.11 -2.61 -6.96
CA TYR A 24 -4.81 -2.66 -5.68
C TYR A 24 -5.69 -3.91 -5.57
N ASP A 25 -6.39 -4.27 -6.64
CA ASP A 25 -7.25 -5.46 -6.66
C ASP A 25 -6.43 -6.76 -6.54
N ASP A 26 -5.28 -6.84 -7.22
CA ASP A 26 -4.35 -7.96 -7.11
C ASP A 26 -3.82 -8.09 -5.67
N SER A 27 -3.40 -6.98 -5.08
CA SER A 27 -2.90 -6.94 -3.70
C SER A 27 -3.98 -7.32 -2.67
N TRP A 28 -5.22 -6.86 -2.88
CA TRP A 28 -6.35 -7.23 -2.04
C TRP A 28 -6.71 -8.72 -2.17
N THR A 29 -6.61 -9.25 -3.39
CA THR A 29 -6.85 -10.67 -3.67
C THR A 29 -5.83 -11.54 -2.95
N VAL A 30 -4.55 -11.15 -2.95
CA VAL A 30 -3.52 -11.87 -2.17
C VAL A 30 -3.78 -11.76 -0.66
N LEU A 31 -4.20 -10.61 -0.14
CA LEU A 31 -4.52 -10.50 1.28
C LEU A 31 -5.70 -11.40 1.68
N LYS A 32 -6.72 -11.51 0.82
CA LYS A 32 -7.82 -12.47 0.98
C LYS A 32 -7.35 -13.92 0.93
N TRP A 33 -6.43 -14.24 0.02
CA TRP A 33 -5.82 -15.57 -0.04
C TRP A 33 -4.98 -15.90 1.19
N VAL A 34 -4.23 -14.93 1.76
CA VAL A 34 -3.55 -15.13 3.05
C VAL A 34 -4.57 -15.39 4.16
N ALA A 35 -5.66 -14.62 4.20
CA ALA A 35 -6.71 -14.79 5.21
C ALA A 35 -7.41 -16.15 5.11
N SER A 36 -7.55 -16.72 3.91
CA SER A 36 -8.12 -18.07 3.74
C SER A 36 -7.22 -19.19 4.24
N GLN A 37 -6.00 -18.91 4.69
CA GLN A 37 -5.11 -19.90 5.32
C GLN A 37 -5.28 -20.02 6.83
N VAL A 38 -6.22 -19.26 7.43
CA VAL A 38 -6.43 -19.27 8.87
C VAL A 38 -6.83 -20.65 9.41
N ASP A 39 -6.51 -20.90 10.67
CA ASP A 39 -6.82 -22.12 11.43
C ASP A 39 -6.23 -23.42 10.87
N GLY A 40 -5.33 -23.32 9.87
CA GLY A 40 -4.63 -24.47 9.31
C GLY A 40 -5.41 -25.24 8.24
N ASP A 41 -6.58 -24.73 7.84
CA ASP A 41 -7.44 -25.32 6.81
C ASP A 41 -7.12 -24.82 5.38
N GLY A 42 -6.08 -24.00 5.25
CA GLY A 42 -5.61 -23.42 4.00
C GLY A 42 -4.93 -24.41 3.05
N SER A 43 -4.78 -24.02 1.78
CA SER A 43 -4.04 -24.79 0.78
C SER A 43 -2.52 -24.75 0.99
N GLU A 44 -2.00 -23.79 1.76
CA GLU A 44 -0.57 -23.53 1.92
C GLU A 44 -0.05 -24.03 3.29
N GLU A 45 0.57 -25.22 3.30
CA GLU A 45 1.12 -25.81 4.53
C GLU A 45 2.09 -24.90 5.28
N TRP A 46 2.90 -24.13 4.55
CA TRP A 46 3.90 -23.25 5.16
C TRP A 46 3.29 -22.02 5.84
N LEU A 47 2.12 -21.54 5.37
CA LEU A 47 1.38 -20.50 6.09
C LEU A 47 0.64 -21.12 7.28
N ASN A 48 -0.02 -22.25 7.07
CA ASN A 48 -0.76 -22.96 8.11
C ASN A 48 0.12 -23.32 9.32
N CYS A 49 1.35 -23.80 9.08
CA CYS A 49 2.23 -24.29 10.14
C CYS A 49 3.06 -23.19 10.83
N TYR A 50 3.35 -22.10 10.14
CA TYR A 50 4.38 -21.16 10.59
C TYR A 50 3.91 -19.69 10.70
N ALA A 51 2.79 -19.31 10.10
CA ALA A 51 2.31 -17.93 10.13
C ALA A 51 1.45 -17.65 11.37
N ASP A 52 1.75 -16.57 12.09
CA ASP A 52 0.83 -15.98 13.05
C ASP A 52 -0.04 -14.92 12.36
N LEU A 53 -1.21 -15.34 11.87
CA LEU A 53 -2.16 -14.45 11.20
C LEU A 53 -2.85 -13.45 12.16
N LYS A 54 -2.62 -13.55 13.48
CA LYS A 54 -3.02 -12.51 14.44
C LYS A 54 -2.04 -11.33 14.46
N SER A 55 -0.91 -11.43 13.77
CA SER A 55 0.12 -10.40 13.69
C SER A 55 0.58 -10.17 12.25
N VAL A 56 -0.35 -9.75 11.39
CA VAL A 56 -0.06 -9.43 9.98
C VAL A 56 0.42 -7.98 9.85
N PHE A 57 1.42 -7.77 9.01
CA PHE A 57 1.90 -6.44 8.62
C PHE A 57 1.84 -6.28 7.10
N LEU A 58 1.48 -5.08 6.63
CA LEU A 58 1.65 -4.70 5.24
C LEU A 58 2.88 -3.80 5.12
N ALA A 59 3.68 -4.02 4.09
CA ALA A 59 4.87 -3.21 3.86
C ALA A 59 5.05 -2.92 2.37
N GLY A 60 5.62 -1.76 2.07
CA GLY A 60 5.97 -1.43 0.69
C GLY A 60 6.77 -0.14 0.59
N ASP A 61 7.52 -0.03 -0.50
CA ASP A 61 8.31 1.14 -0.85
C ASP A 61 7.69 1.91 -2.02
N SER A 62 7.82 3.24 -2.05
CA SER A 62 7.30 4.07 -3.16
C SER A 62 5.84 3.74 -3.50
N ALA A 63 5.55 3.33 -4.74
CA ALA A 63 4.22 2.88 -5.17
C ALA A 63 3.69 1.69 -4.33
N GLY A 64 4.56 0.78 -3.89
CA GLY A 64 4.21 -0.29 -2.95
C GLY A 64 3.78 0.24 -1.57
N GLY A 65 4.38 1.34 -1.11
CA GLY A 65 3.94 2.03 0.10
C GLY A 65 2.55 2.65 -0.06
N ASN A 66 2.26 3.21 -1.23
CA ASN A 66 0.90 3.68 -1.57
C ASN A 66 -0.11 2.50 -1.55
N ILE A 67 0.22 1.39 -2.21
CA ILE A 67 -0.60 0.17 -2.23
C ILE A 67 -0.84 -0.34 -0.80
N ALA A 68 0.21 -0.47 0.02
CA ALA A 68 0.09 -0.94 1.40
C ALA A 68 -0.85 -0.05 2.25
N HIS A 69 -0.75 1.27 2.08
CA HIS A 69 -1.67 2.23 2.70
C HIS A 69 -3.12 2.02 2.23
N ARG A 70 -3.36 1.92 0.91
CA ARG A 70 -4.70 1.67 0.37
C ARG A 70 -5.29 0.34 0.84
N MET A 71 -4.49 -0.72 0.96
CA MET A 71 -4.92 -2.01 1.49
C MET A 71 -5.29 -1.94 2.97
N ALA A 72 -4.55 -1.16 3.77
CA ALA A 72 -4.89 -0.96 5.19
C ALA A 72 -6.19 -0.16 5.38
N MET A 73 -6.47 0.82 4.52
CA MET A 73 -7.78 1.50 4.48
C MET A 73 -8.88 0.52 4.07
N LYS A 74 -8.66 -0.25 2.99
CA LYS A 74 -9.63 -1.23 2.51
C LYS A 74 -9.94 -2.31 3.55
N TYR A 75 -8.96 -2.72 4.35
CA TYR A 75 -9.17 -3.64 5.47
C TYR A 75 -10.05 -3.07 6.59
N GLU A 76 -10.10 -1.74 6.78
CA GLU A 76 -11.07 -1.13 7.68
C GLU A 76 -12.49 -1.21 7.12
N GLU A 77 -12.65 -1.03 5.82
CA GLU A 77 -13.94 -1.09 5.12
C GLU A 77 -14.48 -2.51 4.96
N GLU A 78 -13.59 -3.47 4.68
CA GLU A 78 -13.87 -4.88 4.41
C GLU A 78 -12.97 -5.73 5.33
N LYS A 79 -13.39 -5.91 6.59
CA LYS A 79 -12.66 -6.74 7.55
C LYS A 79 -12.58 -8.18 7.06
N LEU A 80 -11.37 -8.72 7.05
CA LEU A 80 -11.12 -10.13 6.76
C LEU A 80 -11.07 -10.93 8.06
N SER A 81 -11.99 -11.89 8.21
CA SER A 81 -12.04 -12.79 9.37
C SER A 81 -10.74 -13.58 9.51
N GLY A 82 -10.30 -13.80 10.74
CA GLY A 82 -9.15 -14.66 11.02
C GLY A 82 -7.78 -13.98 10.90
N ILE A 83 -7.70 -12.81 10.28
CA ILE A 83 -6.47 -12.00 10.27
C ILE A 83 -6.62 -10.76 11.16
N ASN A 84 -5.52 -10.37 11.80
CA ASN A 84 -5.42 -9.07 12.45
C ASN A 84 -4.26 -8.27 11.86
N LEU A 85 -4.61 -7.15 11.20
CA LEU A 85 -3.63 -6.22 10.64
C LEU A 85 -3.00 -5.39 11.77
N ALA A 86 -1.88 -5.87 12.30
CA ALA A 86 -1.18 -5.26 13.42
C ALA A 86 -0.59 -3.88 13.07
N GLY A 87 -0.11 -3.69 11.85
CA GLY A 87 0.42 -2.40 11.40
C GLY A 87 0.85 -2.37 9.95
N ILE A 88 1.30 -1.19 9.52
CA ILE A 88 1.89 -0.98 8.20
C ILE A 88 3.27 -0.34 8.28
N VAL A 89 4.14 -0.69 7.33
CA VAL A 89 5.48 -0.14 7.17
C VAL A 89 5.59 0.52 5.79
N LEU A 90 5.69 1.84 5.77
CA LEU A 90 5.71 2.64 4.56
C LEU A 90 7.11 3.20 4.33
N ILE A 91 7.76 2.78 3.25
CA ILE A 91 9.13 3.19 2.93
C ILE A 91 9.08 4.20 1.79
N HIS A 92 9.34 5.48 2.08
CA HIS A 92 9.17 6.60 1.15
C HIS A 92 7.90 6.48 0.28
N PRO A 93 6.71 6.30 0.89
CA PRO A 93 5.50 5.98 0.16
C PRO A 93 5.22 7.04 -0.90
N TYR A 94 4.75 6.60 -2.07
CA TYR A 94 4.40 7.50 -3.17
C TYR A 94 3.07 8.19 -2.88
N PHE A 95 3.17 9.24 -2.07
CA PHE A 95 2.14 10.24 -1.89
C PHE A 95 2.58 11.53 -2.58
N TRP A 96 1.62 12.21 -3.18
CA TRP A 96 1.88 13.41 -3.94
C TRP A 96 0.65 14.29 -3.93
N GLY A 97 0.85 15.59 -4.16
CA GLY A 97 -0.20 16.58 -4.16
C GLY A 97 0.15 17.74 -5.09
N LYS A 98 -0.86 18.49 -5.52
CA LYS A 98 -0.65 19.62 -6.43
C LYS A 98 0.27 20.67 -5.83
N GLU A 99 0.04 21.01 -4.57
CA GLU A 99 0.84 21.98 -3.83
C GLU A 99 1.96 21.29 -3.04
N PRO A 100 3.24 21.64 -3.25
CA PRO A 100 4.35 21.03 -2.53
C PRO A 100 4.30 21.33 -1.03
N ILE A 101 4.45 20.29 -0.21
CA ILE A 101 4.50 20.41 1.25
C ILE A 101 5.93 20.29 1.79
N GLY A 102 6.25 21.09 2.81
CA GLY A 102 7.56 21.05 3.48
C GLY A 102 8.73 21.19 2.50
N ASN A 103 9.58 20.16 2.47
CA ASN A 103 10.82 20.11 1.68
C ASN A 103 10.66 19.38 0.34
N GLU A 104 9.44 19.16 -0.14
CA GLU A 104 9.21 18.57 -1.45
C GLU A 104 9.80 19.43 -2.58
N VAL A 105 10.21 18.75 -3.65
CA VAL A 105 10.76 19.39 -4.85
C VAL A 105 9.76 20.37 -5.45
N ARG A 106 10.24 21.59 -5.69
CA ARG A 106 9.49 22.70 -6.30
C ARG A 106 9.85 22.92 -7.77
N GLU A 107 10.86 22.23 -8.27
CA GLU A 107 11.28 22.33 -9.67
C GLU A 107 10.20 21.77 -10.59
N SER A 108 9.66 22.62 -11.48
CA SER A 108 8.55 22.27 -12.37
C SER A 108 8.79 21.01 -13.19
N LYS A 109 10.02 20.79 -13.71
CA LYS A 109 10.31 19.62 -14.54
C LYS A 109 10.22 18.31 -13.77
N VAL A 110 10.78 18.29 -12.56
CA VAL A 110 10.74 17.10 -11.68
C VAL A 110 9.30 16.83 -11.26
N ARG A 111 8.55 17.87 -10.89
CA ARG A 111 7.13 17.72 -10.54
C ARG A 111 6.30 17.16 -11.69
N SER A 112 6.42 17.74 -12.89
CA SER A 112 5.71 17.23 -14.08
C SER A 112 6.09 15.80 -14.45
N MET A 113 7.33 15.38 -14.18
CA MET A 113 7.75 13.99 -14.35
C MET A 113 7.01 13.05 -13.38
N ILE A 114 6.91 13.44 -12.11
CA ILE A 114 6.19 12.69 -11.07
C ILE A 114 4.69 12.62 -11.40
N ASP A 115 4.07 13.75 -11.76
CA ASP A 115 2.69 13.83 -12.21
C ASP A 115 2.43 12.87 -13.40
N GLY A 116 3.39 12.79 -14.32
CA GLY A 116 3.37 11.89 -15.47
C GLY A 116 3.36 10.41 -15.08
N PHE A 117 4.13 10.01 -14.05
CA PHE A 117 4.08 8.64 -13.54
C PHE A 117 2.70 8.30 -12.98
N TRP A 118 2.08 9.23 -12.25
CA TRP A 118 0.72 9.01 -11.73
C TRP A 118 -0.30 8.91 -12.86
N HIS A 119 -0.27 9.83 -13.83
CA HIS A 119 -1.19 9.80 -14.96
C HIS A 119 -1.03 8.53 -15.81
N SER A 120 0.21 8.06 -15.98
CA SER A 120 0.49 6.78 -16.65
C SER A 120 0.02 5.57 -15.84
N ALA A 121 0.00 5.64 -14.50
CA ALA A 121 -0.49 4.57 -13.65
C ALA A 121 -2.01 4.55 -13.54
N TYR A 122 -2.64 5.72 -13.51
CA TYR A 122 -4.09 5.89 -13.36
C TYR A 122 -4.63 6.98 -14.31
N PRO A 123 -4.89 6.65 -15.59
CA PRO A 123 -5.35 7.63 -16.58
C PRO A 123 -6.71 8.26 -16.24
N ALA A 124 -7.53 7.58 -15.44
CA ALA A 124 -8.85 8.05 -15.00
C ALA A 124 -8.79 8.99 -13.78
N THR A 125 -7.60 9.36 -13.32
CA THR A 125 -7.40 10.22 -12.15
C THR A 125 -8.01 11.61 -12.28
N SER A 126 -8.38 12.21 -11.15
CA SER A 126 -8.69 13.65 -11.05
C SER A 126 -7.44 14.55 -11.02
N GLY A 127 -6.24 13.97 -11.08
CA GLY A 127 -4.96 14.67 -11.11
C GLY A 127 -4.14 14.44 -9.84
N CYS A 128 -3.32 15.43 -9.47
CA CYS A 128 -2.39 15.29 -8.34
C CYS A 128 -3.07 15.24 -6.97
N ASP A 129 -4.30 15.74 -6.87
CA ASP A 129 -5.08 15.76 -5.62
C ASP A 129 -6.12 14.63 -5.55
N ASP A 130 -5.99 13.63 -6.43
CA ASP A 130 -6.75 12.40 -6.37
C ASP A 130 -6.54 11.71 -5.01
N PRO A 131 -7.60 11.31 -4.27
CA PRO A 131 -7.48 10.68 -2.95
C PRO A 131 -6.64 9.40 -2.93
N LEU A 132 -6.45 8.73 -4.08
CA LEU A 132 -5.55 7.58 -4.19
C LEU A 132 -4.07 7.98 -4.13
N LEU A 133 -3.72 9.21 -4.52
CA LEU A 133 -2.36 9.73 -4.54
C LEU A 133 -2.09 10.71 -3.40
N ASN A 134 -3.04 11.59 -3.09
CA ASN A 134 -2.97 12.60 -2.05
C ASN A 134 -3.85 12.19 -0.85
N PRO A 135 -3.30 11.56 0.19
CA PRO A 135 -4.10 11.10 1.32
C PRO A 135 -4.76 12.26 2.09
N ALA A 136 -4.24 13.48 2.00
CA ALA A 136 -4.81 14.64 2.69
C ALA A 136 -6.17 15.07 2.09
N THR A 137 -6.51 14.62 0.88
CA THR A 137 -7.82 14.87 0.26
C THR A 137 -8.81 13.72 0.47
N ASP A 138 -8.36 12.60 1.07
CA ASP A 138 -9.23 11.47 1.38
C ASP A 138 -9.98 11.73 2.71
N PRO A 139 -11.33 11.86 2.71
CA PRO A 139 -12.10 12.08 3.93
C PRO A 139 -11.98 10.90 4.92
N LYS A 140 -11.54 9.72 4.47
CA LYS A 140 -11.33 8.53 5.28
C LYS A 140 -9.88 8.36 5.72
N PHE A 141 -9.00 9.33 5.51
CA PHE A 141 -7.58 9.23 5.84
C PHE A 141 -7.28 8.74 7.27
N GLY A 142 -8.12 9.15 8.24
CA GLY A 142 -7.99 8.72 9.64
C GLY A 142 -8.42 7.28 9.94
N SER A 143 -9.00 6.56 8.96
CA SER A 143 -9.63 5.26 9.13
C SER A 143 -8.74 4.10 8.71
N LEU A 144 -7.48 4.08 9.17
CA LEU A 144 -6.59 2.94 8.92
C LEU A 144 -7.02 1.75 9.76
N GLY A 145 -7.21 0.59 9.12
CA GLY A 145 -7.64 -0.63 9.82
C GLY A 145 -6.56 -1.32 10.64
N CYS A 146 -5.50 -0.59 11.02
CA CYS A 146 -4.34 -1.11 11.72
C CYS A 146 -3.97 -0.22 12.91
N SER A 147 -3.32 -0.81 13.91
CA SER A 147 -3.01 -0.11 15.16
C SER A 147 -1.70 0.67 15.16
N ARG A 148 -0.82 0.43 14.18
CA ARG A 148 0.55 0.95 14.14
C ARG A 148 0.96 1.33 12.73
N VAL A 149 1.64 2.47 12.59
CA VAL A 149 2.19 2.95 11.34
C VAL A 149 3.66 3.32 11.57
N LEU A 150 4.56 2.75 10.76
CA LEU A 150 5.97 3.14 10.70
C LEU A 150 6.26 3.72 9.33
N ILE A 151 6.77 4.95 9.29
CA ILE A 151 7.07 5.66 8.05
C ILE A 151 8.56 5.97 7.99
N PHE A 152 9.22 5.52 6.93
CA PHE A 152 10.59 5.92 6.60
C PHE A 152 10.53 7.01 5.53
N LEU A 153 11.08 8.18 5.84
CA LEU A 153 11.19 9.29 4.90
C LEU A 153 12.63 9.39 4.40
N LEU A 154 12.81 9.66 3.11
CA LEU A 154 14.12 9.96 2.55
C LEU A 154 14.42 11.44 2.76
N ARG A 155 15.65 11.75 3.22
CA ARG A 155 16.09 13.12 3.55
C ARG A 155 16.22 14.02 2.32
N ARG A 156 16.30 13.42 1.12
CA ARG A 156 16.25 14.05 -0.20
C ARG A 156 15.53 13.09 -1.15
N THR A 157 14.32 13.46 -1.57
CA THR A 157 13.58 12.76 -2.62
C THR A 157 13.40 13.76 -3.76
N PHE A 158 14.26 13.60 -4.77
CA PHE A 158 14.44 14.38 -6.02
C PHE A 158 14.71 15.88 -5.89
#